data_AF-A0A920IRX5-F1
#
_entry.id   AF-A0A920IRX5-F1
#
_cell.length_a   1.000
_cell.length_b   1.000
_cell.length_c   1.000
_cell.angle_alpha   90.00
_cell.angle_beta   90.00
_cell.angle_gamma   90.00
#
_symmetry.space_group_name_H-M   'P 1'
#
loop_
_entity.id
_entity.type
_entity.pdbx_description
1 polymer ?
#
loop_
_entity_poly.entity_id
_entity_poly.type
_entity_poly.pdbx_seq_one_letter_code
_entity_poly.pdbx_strand_id
1 'polypeptide(L)'
;MLSKLNLNKNNKHETLKHVLRGGPVDTDRLFVLHNTNGVKFQQTTRISDDLFLTTSNDILESIARKKIDAKYKIIVGYCGWAPGQLESEIKQNSWHIISSDMDLVFDTLPNLFGLISFLRRWI
;
A
#
# COMPACT_ATOMS: atom_id res chain seq x y z
N MET A 1 -7.74 -5.65 15.77
CA MET A 1 -6.89 -5.35 14.59
C MET A 1 -5.98 -4.14 14.81
N LEU A 2 -6.49 -2.95 15.18
CA LEU A 2 -5.69 -1.79 15.65
C LEU A 2 -4.90 -2.05 16.96
N SER A 3 -5.12 -3.20 17.60
CA SER A 3 -4.42 -3.68 18.79
C SER A 3 -3.05 -4.30 18.48
N LYS A 4 -2.80 -4.76 17.25
CA LYS A 4 -1.51 -5.34 16.84
C LYS A 4 -0.47 -4.27 16.47
N LEU A 5 -0.94 -3.09 16.11
CA LEU A 5 -0.12 -1.90 15.98
C LEU A 5 0.20 -1.45 17.41
N ASN A 6 1.37 -1.81 17.93
CA ASN A 6 1.99 -1.29 19.17
C ASN A 6 2.29 0.23 19.04
N LEU A 7 1.33 1.00 18.56
CA LEU A 7 1.37 2.44 18.44
C LEU A 7 1.10 3.00 19.82
N ASN A 8 2.12 3.59 20.41
CA ASN A 8 2.02 4.36 21.64
C ASN A 8 0.81 5.32 21.54
N LYS A 9 -0.04 5.36 22.58
CA LYS A 9 -1.34 6.07 22.57
C LYS A 9 -1.26 7.53 22.11
N ASN A 10 -0.08 8.16 22.23
CA ASN A 10 0.16 9.56 21.87
C ASN A 10 0.29 9.85 20.36
N ASN A 11 0.54 8.83 19.51
CA ASN A 11 0.80 9.04 18.06
C ASN A 11 -0.24 8.38 17.13
N LYS A 12 -1.34 7.86 17.68
CA LYS A 12 -2.40 7.21 16.90
C LYS A 12 -3.01 8.15 15.85
N HIS A 13 -3.24 9.42 16.18
CA HIS A 13 -3.96 10.36 15.30
C HIS A 13 -3.19 10.76 14.03
N GLU A 14 -1.86 10.89 14.08
CA GLU A 14 -1.06 11.20 12.88
C GLU A 14 -0.90 9.96 11.99
N THR A 15 -0.65 8.80 12.58
CA THR A 15 -0.41 7.55 11.84
C THR A 15 -1.67 7.05 11.12
N LEU A 16 -2.86 7.26 11.72
CA LEU A 16 -4.15 6.84 11.14
C LEU A 16 -4.54 7.61 9.88
N LYS A 17 -4.00 8.82 9.65
CA LYS A 17 -4.22 9.56 8.38
C LYS A 17 -3.65 8.84 7.15
N HIS A 18 -2.70 7.92 7.37
CA HIS A 18 -2.02 7.18 6.31
C HIS A 18 -2.53 5.73 6.15
N VAL A 19 -3.60 5.35 6.86
CA VAL A 19 -4.19 4.01 6.76
C VAL A 19 -5.30 4.02 5.72
N LEU A 20 -5.13 3.23 4.66
CA LEU A 20 -6.06 3.07 3.56
C LEU A 20 -6.68 1.67 3.59
N ARG A 21 -7.90 1.56 3.07
CA ARG A 21 -8.54 0.27 2.81
C ARG A 21 -8.19 -0.16 1.39
N GLY A 22 -7.39 -1.21 1.24
CA GLY A 22 -6.92 -1.71 -0.05
C GLY A 22 -7.92 -2.61 -0.77
N GLY A 23 -8.85 -3.22 -0.04
CA GLY A 23 -9.90 -4.03 -0.63
C GLY A 23 -10.63 -4.95 0.35
N PRO A 24 -11.49 -5.85 -0.14
CA PRO A 24 -12.29 -6.75 0.68
C PRO A 24 -11.58 -8.06 1.06
N VAL A 25 -10.42 -8.37 0.46
CA VAL A 25 -9.70 -9.63 0.70
C VAL A 25 -8.62 -9.44 1.77
N ASP A 26 -8.45 -10.45 2.63
CA ASP A 26 -7.52 -10.46 3.77
C ASP A 26 -7.50 -9.14 4.53
N THR A 27 -8.68 -8.70 4.98
CA THR A 27 -8.85 -7.41 5.68
C THR A 27 -8.11 -7.33 7.01
N ASP A 28 -7.48 -8.41 7.46
CA ASP A 28 -6.59 -8.46 8.63
C ASP A 28 -5.10 -8.30 8.28
N ARG A 29 -4.75 -8.32 6.99
CA ARG A 29 -3.38 -8.21 6.49
C ARG A 29 -2.99 -6.76 6.24
N LEU A 30 -1.79 -6.40 6.70
CA LEU A 30 -1.20 -5.08 6.49
C LEU A 30 -0.18 -5.14 5.36
N PHE A 31 -0.23 -4.11 4.53
CA PHE A 31 0.70 -3.83 3.47
C PHE A 31 1.25 -2.43 3.69
N VAL A 32 2.55 -2.26 3.60
CA VAL A 32 3.17 -0.95 3.66
C VAL A 32 3.80 -0.67 2.30
N LEU A 33 3.28 0.34 1.62
CA LEU A 33 3.84 0.86 0.40
C LEU A 33 4.79 2.01 0.77
N HIS A 34 6.03 1.96 0.29
CA HIS A 34 7.05 2.95 0.65
C HIS A 34 8.08 3.15 -0.47
N ASN A 35 8.77 4.29 -0.44
CA ASN A 35 9.88 4.61 -1.36
C ASN A 35 11.25 4.66 -0.65
N THR A 36 11.42 3.89 0.44
CA THR A 36 12.65 3.91 1.22
C THR A 36 13.80 3.28 0.44
N ASN A 37 14.73 4.11 -0.03
CA ASN A 37 15.96 3.64 -0.65
C ASN A 37 17.00 3.28 0.43
N GLY A 38 17.59 2.08 0.32
CA GLY A 38 18.70 1.63 1.16
C GLY A 38 18.34 0.91 2.47
N VAL A 39 17.08 0.93 2.91
CA VAL A 39 16.62 0.14 4.07
C VAL A 39 15.94 -1.13 3.58
N LYS A 40 16.47 -2.30 3.97
CA LYS A 40 15.86 -3.60 3.66
C LYS A 40 15.01 -4.06 4.83
N PHE A 41 13.73 -4.26 4.57
CA PHE A 41 12.82 -4.93 5.48
C PHE A 41 12.64 -6.40 5.04
N GLN A 42 12.14 -7.22 5.96
CA GLN A 42 11.76 -8.59 5.63
C GLN A 42 10.54 -8.58 4.71
N GLN A 43 10.36 -9.62 3.88
CA GLN A 43 9.16 -9.73 3.01
C GLN A 43 8.86 -8.46 2.18
N THR A 44 9.91 -7.77 1.73
CA THR A 44 9.80 -6.64 0.81
C THR A 44 9.81 -7.12 -0.63
N THR A 45 8.83 -6.68 -1.39
CA THR A 45 8.72 -6.86 -2.82
C THR A 45 8.96 -5.53 -3.51
N ARG A 46 9.92 -5.50 -4.45
CA ARG A 46 10.16 -4.34 -5.32
C ARG A 46 9.12 -4.32 -6.43
N ILE A 47 8.38 -3.22 -6.57
CA ILE A 47 7.43 -3.05 -7.68
C ILE A 47 8.04 -2.22 -8.82
N SER A 48 8.73 -1.14 -8.49
CA SER A 48 9.49 -0.33 -9.44
C SER A 48 10.81 0.14 -8.81
N ASP A 49 11.56 0.98 -9.50
CA ASP A 49 12.88 1.38 -9.03
C ASP A 49 12.84 2.09 -7.67
N ASP A 50 11.81 2.90 -7.44
CA ASP A 50 11.62 3.70 -6.23
C ASP A 50 10.39 3.28 -5.41
N LEU A 51 9.77 2.13 -5.71
CA LEU A 51 8.53 1.70 -5.05
C LEU A 51 8.58 0.26 -4.54
N PHE A 52 8.29 0.12 -3.25
CA PHE A 52 8.42 -1.11 -2.51
C PHE A 52 7.17 -1.41 -1.70
N LEU A 53 6.84 -2.70 -1.60
CA LEU A 53 5.72 -3.22 -0.82
C LEU A 53 6.24 -4.21 0.22
N THR A 54 5.97 -3.92 1.48
CA THR A 54 6.45 -4.71 2.61
C THR A 54 5.26 -5.21 3.41
N THR A 55 5.26 -6.50 3.76
CA THR A 55 4.18 -7.13 4.57
C THR A 55 4.61 -7.53 5.98
N SER A 56 5.88 -7.34 6.32
CA SER A 56 6.44 -7.65 7.63
C SER A 56 6.14 -6.56 8.66
N ASN A 57 6.31 -6.88 9.94
CA ASN A 57 6.07 -5.94 11.04
C ASN A 57 7.26 -5.02 11.36
N ASP A 58 8.47 -5.33 10.88
CA ASP A 58 9.70 -4.55 11.12
C ASP A 58 9.65 -3.13 10.52
N ILE A 59 8.97 -2.96 9.38
CA ILE A 59 8.71 -1.64 8.81
C ILE A 59 7.75 -0.83 9.69
N LEU A 60 6.73 -1.45 10.29
CA LEU A 60 5.78 -0.77 11.19
C LEU A 60 6.48 -0.28 12.46
N GLU A 61 7.41 -1.07 13.01
CA GLU A 61 8.25 -0.62 14.12
C GLU A 61 9.15 0.55 13.74
N SER A 62 9.70 0.54 12.52
CA SER A 62 10.55 1.60 12.01
C SER A 62 9.78 2.90 11.79
N ILE A 63 8.53 2.80 11.30
CA ILE A 63 7.58 3.93 11.23
C ILE A 63 7.29 4.45 12.64
N ALA A 64 6.94 3.57 13.58
CA ALA A 64 6.59 3.96 14.95
C ALA A 64 7.75 4.68 15.68
N ARG A 65 9.00 4.31 15.36
CA ARG A 65 10.22 4.93 15.89
C ARG A 65 10.67 6.18 15.11
N LYS A 66 9.92 6.63 14.10
CA LYS A 66 10.29 7.75 13.21
C LYS A 66 11.67 7.59 12.56
N LYS A 67 12.03 6.35 12.19
CA LYS A 67 13.32 6.00 11.57
C LYS A 67 13.29 5.94 10.04
N ILE A 68 12.15 6.27 9.44
CA ILE A 68 11.98 6.27 7.99
C ILE A 68 11.88 7.71 7.52
N ASP A 69 12.84 8.12 6.70
CA ASP A 69 12.85 9.40 5.98
C ASP A 69 12.39 9.18 4.54
N ALA A 70 11.15 8.71 4.39
CA ALA A 70 10.56 8.33 3.11
C ALA A 70 9.04 8.47 3.16
N LYS A 71 8.40 8.62 1.99
CA LYS A 71 6.94 8.57 1.87
C LYS A 71 6.48 7.13 2.07
N TYR A 72 5.39 6.95 2.83
CA TYR A 72 4.76 5.65 3.02
C TYR A 72 3.25 5.75 3.13
N LYS A 73 2.57 4.66 2.77
CA LYS A 73 1.14 4.42 2.97
C LYS A 73 0.94 3.06 3.59
N ILE A 74 0.08 2.99 4.60
CA ILE A 74 -0.32 1.74 5.24
C ILE A 74 -1.66 1.34 4.61
N ILE A 75 -1.73 0.12 4.09
CA ILE A 75 -2.90 -0.39 3.39
C ILE A 75 -3.37 -1.66 4.10
N VAL A 76 -4.67 -1.75 4.33
CA VAL A 76 -5.32 -2.89 4.97
C VAL A 76 -6.12 -3.67 3.93
N GLY A 77 -5.82 -4.96 3.79
CA GLY A 77 -6.42 -5.82 2.76
C GLY A 77 -6.05 -5.44 1.34
N TYR A 78 -6.56 -6.19 0.38
CA TYR A 78 -6.33 -5.97 -1.05
C TYR A 78 -7.54 -6.37 -1.90
N CYS A 79 -7.53 -5.93 -3.15
CA CYS A 79 -8.38 -6.48 -4.21
C CYS A 79 -7.58 -7.53 -4.98
N GLY A 80 -8.18 -8.69 -5.18
CA GLY A 80 -7.63 -9.75 -6.03
C GLY A 80 -8.55 -9.99 -7.21
N TRP A 81 -7.97 -10.46 -8.30
CA TRP A 81 -8.70 -10.89 -9.49
C TRP A 81 -8.48 -12.38 -9.70
N ALA A 82 -9.51 -13.08 -10.12
CA ALA A 82 -9.34 -14.42 -10.66
C ALA A 82 -8.52 -14.37 -11.97
N PRO A 83 -7.90 -15.47 -12.39
CA PRO A 83 -7.14 -15.51 -13.64
C PRO A 83 -7.97 -14.99 -14.84
N GLY A 84 -7.45 -14.01 -15.56
CA GLY A 84 -8.11 -13.41 -16.74
C GLY A 84 -9.26 -12.44 -16.42
N GLN A 85 -9.65 -12.27 -15.16
CA GLN A 85 -10.77 -11.43 -14.77
C GLN A 85 -10.46 -9.94 -15.02
N LEU A 86 -9.27 -9.48 -14.61
CA LEU A 86 -8.88 -8.08 -14.80
C LEU A 86 -8.87 -7.69 -16.28
N GLU A 87 -8.32 -8.55 -17.14
CA GLU A 87 -8.27 -8.35 -18.58
C GLU A 87 -9.66 -8.30 -19.21
N SER A 88 -10.58 -9.14 -18.72
CA SER A 88 -11.98 -9.13 -19.13
C SER A 88 -12.66 -7.81 -18.74
N GLU A 89 -12.48 -7.36 -17.50
CA GLU A 89 -13.06 -6.11 -17.00
C GLU A 89 -12.51 -4.88 -17.75
N ILE A 90 -11.21 -4.88 -18.08
CA ILE A 90 -10.60 -3.83 -18.92
C ILE A 90 -11.24 -3.79 -20.30
N LYS A 91 -11.44 -4.96 -20.95
CA LYS A 91 -12.10 -5.06 -22.25
C LYS A 91 -13.57 -4.63 -22.23
N GLN A 92 -14.22 -4.71 -21.07
CA GLN A 92 -15.59 -4.24 -20.87
C GLN A 92 -15.68 -2.74 -20.55
N ASN A 93 -14.57 -2.00 -20.65
CA ASN A 93 -14.47 -0.58 -20.30
C ASN A 93 -14.87 -0.27 -18.84
N SER A 94 -14.76 -1.26 -17.94
CA SER A 94 -15.00 -1.05 -16.50
C SER A 94 -13.85 -0.31 -15.81
N TRP A 95 -12.69 -0.19 -16.49
CA TRP A 95 -11.47 0.42 -15.95
C TRP A 95 -10.88 1.46 -16.90
N HIS A 96 -10.46 2.60 -16.33
CA HIS A 96 -9.52 3.52 -16.98
C HIS A 96 -8.11 3.24 -16.46
N ILE A 97 -7.18 2.99 -17.38
CA ILE A 97 -5.78 2.71 -17.06
C ILE A 97 -4.97 3.97 -17.34
N ILE A 98 -4.26 4.45 -16.32
CA ILE A 98 -3.28 5.53 -16.43
C ILE A 98 -1.92 5.03 -15.91
N SER A 99 -0.84 5.65 -16.39
CA SER A 99 0.49 5.42 -15.83
C SER A 99 0.51 5.83 -14.35
N SER A 100 1.09 4.98 -13.51
CA SER A 100 1.34 5.33 -12.11
C SER A 100 2.48 6.33 -12.01
N ASP A 101 2.25 7.45 -11.34
CA ASP A 101 3.28 8.39 -10.89
C ASP A 101 3.41 8.30 -9.36
N MET A 102 4.59 8.56 -8.82
CA MET A 102 4.86 8.54 -7.38
C MET A 102 4.05 9.59 -6.64
N ASP A 103 3.83 10.75 -7.26
CA ASP A 103 2.96 11.80 -6.71
C ASP A 103 1.51 11.31 -6.66
N LEU A 104 1.06 10.57 -7.69
CA LEU A 104 -0.27 9.95 -7.66
C LEU A 104 -0.38 8.90 -6.54
N VAL A 105 0.67 8.10 -6.36
CA VAL A 105 0.70 7.03 -5.36
C VAL A 105 0.70 7.59 -3.93
N PHE A 106 1.51 8.61 -3.63
CA PHE A 106 1.69 9.09 -2.25
C PHE A 106 0.92 10.36 -1.89
N ASP A 107 0.74 11.29 -2.84
CA ASP A 107 0.25 12.64 -2.54
C ASP A 107 -1.24 12.83 -2.88
N THR A 108 -1.85 11.91 -3.63
CA THR A 108 -3.30 11.96 -3.88
C THR A 108 -4.10 11.66 -2.61
N LEU A 109 -5.10 12.50 -2.35
CA LEU A 109 -6.04 12.35 -1.25
C LEU A 109 -6.84 11.04 -1.40
N PRO A 110 -7.15 10.33 -0.29
CA PRO A 110 -7.85 9.03 -0.30
C PRO A 110 -9.19 9.00 -1.06
N ASN A 111 -9.77 10.18 -1.31
CA ASN A 111 -11.11 10.41 -1.82
C ASN A 111 -11.17 10.38 -3.35
N LEU A 112 -10.02 10.44 -4.03
CA LEU A 112 -9.95 10.53 -5.48
C LEU A 112 -9.28 9.27 -6.02
N PHE A 113 -10.10 8.38 -6.60
CA PHE A 113 -9.76 7.38 -7.61
C PHE A 113 -8.25 7.19 -7.89
N GLY A 114 -7.61 6.14 -7.35
CA GLY A 114 -6.19 5.95 -7.66
C GLY A 114 -5.45 4.73 -7.10
N LEU A 115 -6.11 3.63 -6.74
CA LEU A 115 -5.40 2.46 -6.19
C LEU A 115 -5.45 1.19 -7.05
N ILE A 116 -6.13 1.21 -8.20
CA ILE A 116 -6.34 -0.03 -8.99
C ILE A 116 -5.46 -0.12 -10.25
N SER A 117 -4.64 0.90 -10.52
CA SER A 117 -3.63 0.84 -11.61
C SER A 117 -2.43 -0.06 -11.31
N PHE A 118 -2.36 -0.69 -10.13
CA PHE A 118 -1.11 -1.24 -9.59
C PHE A 118 -0.87 -2.74 -9.80
N LEU A 119 -1.83 -3.47 -10.38
CA LEU A 119 -1.81 -4.94 -10.39
C LEU A 119 -1.67 -5.59 -11.77
N ARG A 120 -0.86 -4.99 -12.67
CA ARG A 120 -0.55 -5.60 -13.98
C ARG A 120 0.66 -6.57 -13.95
N ARG A 121 1.22 -6.94 -12.79
CA ARG A 121 2.39 -7.84 -12.76
C ARG A 121 2.47 -8.85 -11.60
N TRP A 122 1.37 -9.09 -10.91
CA TRP A 122 1.31 -10.04 -9.79
C TRP A 122 0.13 -11.03 -9.88
N ILE A 123 -0.21 -11.42 -11.11
CA ILE A 123 -0.92 -12.67 -11.43
C ILE A 123 -0.02 -13.47 -12.38
#